data_AF-A0A967SS48-F1
#
_entry.id   AF-A0A967SS48-F1
#
_cell.length_a   1.000
_cell.length_b   1.000
_cell.length_c   1.000
_cell.angle_alpha   90.00
_cell.angle_beta   90.00
_cell.angle_gamma   90.00
#
_symmetry.space_group_name_H-M   'P 1'
#
loop_
_entity.id
_entity.type
_entity.pdbx_description
1 polymer ?
#
loop_
_entity_poly.entity_id
_entity_poly.type
_entity_poly.pdbx_seq_one_letter_code
_entity_poly.pdbx_strand_id
1 'polypeptide(L)'
;MRSASVGVWVRYGSAHEGPEELGAAHLLEHMVFKGTAGRTAREIAAVLERLGGSLDAYTSREHTSFQARVLDEHLELALDVLADMVAR
;
A
#
# COMPACT_ATOMS: atom_id res chain seq x y z
N MET A 1 -7.41 -23.16 -7.52
CA MET A 1 -7.22 -21.72 -7.34
C MET A 1 -6.35 -21.51 -6.11
N ARG A 2 -5.19 -20.87 -6.25
CA ARG A 2 -4.27 -20.59 -5.14
C ARG A 2 -4.19 -19.08 -4.97
N SER A 3 -4.16 -18.62 -3.72
CA SER A 3 -4.00 -17.21 -3.40
C SER A 3 -2.56 -16.91 -2.97
N ALA A 4 -2.11 -15.70 -3.26
CA ALA A 4 -0.83 -15.17 -2.83
C ALA A 4 -1.06 -13.86 -2.06
N SER A 5 -0.15 -13.53 -1.16
CA SER A 5 -0.13 -12.24 -0.47
C SER A 5 1.28 -11.69 -0.49
N VAL A 6 1.38 -10.38 -0.74
CA VAL A 6 2.64 -9.65 -0.86
C VAL A 6 2.49 -8.34 -0.11
N GLY A 7 3.59 -7.84 0.46
CA GLY A 7 3.56 -6.59 1.18
C GLY A 7 4.92 -5.92 1.29
N VAL A 8 4.88 -4.62 1.54
CA VAL A 8 6.03 -3.76 1.79
C VAL A 8 5.91 -3.22 3.21
N TRP A 9 7.01 -3.29 3.96
CA TRP A 9 7.10 -2.72 5.31
C TRP A 9 8.15 -1.62 5.31
N VAL A 10 7.70 -0.40 5.59
CA VAL A 10 8.57 0.75 5.80
C VAL A 10 8.84 0.84 7.30
N ARG A 11 10.12 0.85 7.69
CA ARG A 11 10.55 0.98 9.10
C ARG A 11 10.44 2.43 9.59
N TYR A 12 9.24 2.98 9.44
CA TYR A 12 8.84 4.29 9.92
C TYR A 12 7.37 4.20 10.32
N GLY A 13 7.04 4.71 11.49
CA GLY A 13 5.69 4.72 12.05
C GLY A 13 5.58 5.83 13.08
N SER A 14 4.49 5.88 13.84
CA SER A 14 4.24 7.00 14.77
C SER A 14 5.31 7.22 15.85
N ALA A 15 6.14 6.22 16.17
CA ALA A 15 7.26 6.39 17.11
C ALA A 15 8.47 7.15 16.51
N HIS A 16 8.51 7.31 15.19
CA HIS A 16 9.59 7.96 14.48
C HIS A 16 9.30 9.44 14.16
N GLU A 17 8.07 9.89 14.39
CA GLU A 17 7.61 11.25 14.08
C GLU A 17 8.20 12.29 15.06
N GLY A 18 8.69 13.41 14.52
CA GLY A 18 9.00 14.58 15.31
C GLY A 18 7.75 15.33 15.80
N PRO A 19 7.87 16.29 16.72
CA PRO A 19 6.74 17.09 17.22
C PRO A 19 5.96 17.84 16.12
N GLU A 20 6.62 18.22 15.03
CA GLU A 20 6.02 18.93 13.89
C GLU A 20 5.35 17.99 12.88
N GLU A 21 5.57 16.67 13.01
CA GLU A 21 5.16 15.65 12.04
C GLU A 21 4.13 14.67 12.64
N LEU A 22 3.56 14.98 13.81
CA LEU A 22 2.62 14.11 14.50
C LEU A 22 1.43 13.75 13.60
N GLY A 23 1.26 12.45 13.37
CA GLY A 23 0.24 11.89 12.49
C GLY A 23 0.62 11.83 11.01
N ALA A 24 1.84 12.22 10.62
CA ALA A 24 2.31 12.15 9.24
C ALA A 24 2.32 10.73 8.69
N ALA A 25 2.75 9.73 9.45
CA ALA A 25 2.78 8.33 9.02
C ALA A 25 1.36 7.81 8.71
N HIS A 26 0.40 8.08 9.59
CA HIS A 26 -1.00 7.71 9.36
C HIS A 26 -1.61 8.52 8.20
N LEU A 27 -1.28 9.82 8.08
CA LEU A 27 -1.72 10.62 6.94
C LEU A 27 -1.19 10.04 5.62
N LEU A 28 0.10 9.73 5.54
CA LEU A 28 0.75 9.16 4.36
C LEU A 28 0.16 7.79 3.99
N GLU A 29 -0.16 6.97 4.98
CA GLU A 29 -0.89 5.71 4.78
C GLU A 29 -2.21 5.92 4.03
N HIS A 30 -2.99 6.96 4.35
CA HIS A 30 -4.22 7.26 3.59
C HIS A 30 -3.92 7.88 2.22
N MET A 31 -2.90 8.74 2.15
CA MET A 31 -2.60 9.51 0.95
C MET A 31 -2.06 8.65 -0.18
N VAL A 32 -1.38 7.53 0.12
CA VAL A 32 -0.84 6.64 -0.91
C VAL A 32 -1.95 6.02 -1.80
N PHE A 33 -3.17 5.89 -1.28
CA PHE A 33 -4.32 5.39 -2.04
C PHE A 33 -4.97 6.46 -2.93
N LYS A 34 -4.58 7.73 -2.82
CA LYS A 34 -5.20 8.84 -3.56
C LYS A 34 -4.61 9.06 -4.94
N GLY A 35 -3.67 8.22 -5.36
CA GLY A 35 -3.08 8.24 -6.68
C GLY A 35 -1.57 8.36 -6.63
N THR A 36 -0.96 7.95 -7.73
CA THR A 36 0.45 8.13 -8.08
C THR A 36 0.52 9.02 -9.34
N ALA A 37 1.71 9.29 -9.85
CA ALA A 37 1.83 9.91 -11.18
C ALA A 37 1.47 8.95 -12.33
N GLY A 38 1.50 7.64 -12.08
CA GLY A 38 1.16 6.61 -13.08
C GLY A 38 -0.29 6.15 -13.01
N ARG A 39 -0.97 6.32 -11.86
CA ARG A 39 -2.32 5.81 -11.61
C ARG A 39 -3.14 6.76 -10.76
N THR A 40 -4.39 6.97 -11.13
CA THR A 40 -5.38 7.68 -10.32
C THR A 40 -5.82 6.84 -9.11
N ALA A 41 -6.39 7.48 -8.09
CA ALA A 41 -7.01 6.77 -6.95
C ALA A 41 -8.00 5.68 -7.39
N ARG A 42 -8.80 5.99 -8.41
CA ARG A 42 -9.79 5.06 -8.98
C ARG A 42 -9.11 3.84 -9.62
N GLU A 43 -8.02 4.05 -10.33
CA GLU A 43 -7.26 2.96 -10.95
C GLU A 43 -6.59 2.08 -9.89
N ILE A 44 -6.00 2.66 -8.85
CA ILE A 44 -5.41 1.91 -7.72
C ILE A 44 -6.46 1.03 -7.05
N ALA A 45 -7.61 1.61 -6.67
CA ALA A 45 -8.68 0.87 -6.02
C ALA A 45 -9.20 -0.28 -6.92
N ALA A 46 -9.42 0.01 -8.20
CA ALA A 46 -10.11 -0.93 -9.07
C ALA A 46 -9.19 -1.97 -9.73
N VAL A 47 -7.86 -1.78 -9.78
CA VAL A 47 -6.94 -2.70 -10.49
C VAL A 47 -6.97 -4.11 -9.88
N LEU A 48 -6.83 -4.24 -8.57
CA LEU A 48 -6.80 -5.55 -7.90
C LEU A 48 -8.20 -6.07 -7.59
N GLU A 49 -9.15 -5.19 -7.24
CA GLU A 49 -10.53 -5.56 -6.93
C GLU A 49 -11.23 -6.25 -8.11
N ARG A 50 -11.02 -5.78 -9.35
CA ARG A 50 -11.59 -6.41 -10.55
C ARG A 50 -11.09 -7.83 -10.79
N LEU A 51 -9.96 -8.19 -10.19
CA LEU A 51 -9.33 -9.50 -10.29
C LEU A 51 -9.60 -10.36 -9.04
N GLY A 52 -10.52 -9.94 -8.17
CA GLY A 52 -10.85 -10.63 -6.92
C GLY A 52 -9.78 -10.48 -5.84
N GLY A 53 -8.87 -9.53 -5.99
CA GLY A 53 -7.86 -9.18 -5.00
C GLY A 53 -8.30 -8.07 -4.05
N SER A 54 -7.46 -7.79 -3.05
CA SER A 54 -7.64 -6.71 -2.09
C SER A 54 -6.31 -6.01 -1.80
N LEU A 55 -6.38 -4.73 -1.50
CA LEU A 55 -5.24 -3.89 -1.11
C LEU A 55 -5.55 -3.28 0.26
N ASP A 56 -4.57 -3.27 1.16
CA ASP A 56 -4.74 -2.77 2.52
C ASP A 56 -3.44 -2.14 3.03
N ALA A 57 -3.55 -1.28 4.04
CA ALA A 57 -2.41 -0.68 4.71
C ALA A 57 -2.71 -0.44 6.19
N TYR A 58 -1.66 -0.36 7.00
CA TYR A 58 -1.80 0.12 8.38
C TYR A 58 -0.49 0.73 8.88
N THR A 59 -0.63 1.73 9.76
CA THR A 59 0.48 2.34 10.49
C THR A 59 0.50 1.85 11.94
N SER A 60 1.66 1.35 12.33
CA SER A 60 1.99 0.99 13.71
C SER A 60 2.86 2.10 14.35
N ARG A 61 3.36 1.83 15.56
CA ARG A 61 4.39 2.65 16.20
C ARG A 61 5.71 2.57 15.44
N GLU A 62 6.13 1.37 15.08
CA GLU A 62 7.49 1.13 14.59
C GLU A 62 7.58 1.01 13.05
N HIS A 63 6.44 0.84 12.37
CA HIS A 63 6.40 0.60 10.93
C HIS A 63 5.06 0.97 10.31
N THR A 64 5.06 1.20 9.01
CA THR A 64 3.87 1.28 8.17
C THR A 64 3.94 0.17 7.13
N SER A 65 2.82 -0.50 6.89
CA SER A 65 2.73 -1.64 6.00
C SER A 65 1.72 -1.41 4.89
N PHE A 66 2.05 -1.87 3.68
CA PHE A 66 1.19 -1.85 2.49
C PHE A 66 1.14 -3.26 1.92
N GLN A 67 -0.05 -3.82 1.73
CA GLN A 67 -0.22 -5.24 1.41
C GLN A 67 -1.26 -5.44 0.32
N ALA A 68 -1.04 -6.45 -0.51
CA ALA A 68 -2.00 -6.92 -1.50
C ALA A 68 -2.21 -8.42 -1.36
N ARG A 69 -3.46 -8.86 -1.52
CA ARG A 69 -3.84 -10.27 -1.65
C ARG A 69 -4.48 -10.46 -3.01
N VAL A 70 -4.01 -11.44 -3.77
CA VAL A 70 -4.47 -11.71 -5.13
C VAL A 70 -4.46 -13.21 -5.42
N LEU A 71 -5.03 -13.60 -6.56
CA LEU A 71 -4.77 -14.90 -7.17
C LEU A 71 -3.29 -14.99 -7.59
N ASP A 72 -2.72 -16.18 -7.56
CA ASP A 72 -1.31 -16.42 -7.87
C ASP A 72 -0.90 -15.91 -9.26
N GLU A 73 -1.79 -16.02 -10.25
CA GLU A 73 -1.61 -15.48 -11.61
C GLU A 73 -1.46 -13.95 -11.70
N HIS A 74 -1.83 -13.20 -10.64
CA HIS A 74 -1.78 -11.73 -10.60
C HIS A 74 -0.72 -11.18 -9.65
N LEU A 75 0.17 -12.02 -9.13
CA LEU A 75 1.20 -11.62 -8.16
C LEU A 75 2.12 -10.52 -8.70
N GLU A 76 2.55 -10.61 -9.98
CA GLU A 76 3.41 -9.60 -10.60
C GLU A 76 2.73 -8.24 -10.69
N LEU A 77 1.44 -8.21 -11.04
CA LEU A 77 0.64 -6.98 -11.07
C LEU A 77 0.47 -6.38 -9.67
N ALA A 78 0.24 -7.21 -8.65
CA ALA A 78 0.13 -6.75 -7.27
C ALA A 78 1.45 -6.11 -6.77
N LEU A 79 2.59 -6.71 -7.13
CA LEU A 79 3.92 -6.15 -6.86
C LEU A 79 4.12 -4.81 -7.56
N ASP A 80 3.76 -4.69 -8.84
CA ASP A 80 3.88 -3.44 -9.60
C ASP A 80 3.02 -2.31 -9.01
N VAL A 81 1.78 -2.62 -8.59
CA VAL A 81 0.91 -1.66 -7.92
C VAL A 81 1.50 -1.21 -6.58
N LEU A 82 1.95 -2.14 -5.75
CA LEU A 82 2.59 -1.81 -4.46
C LEU A 82 3.88 -1.00 -4.66
N ALA A 83 4.67 -1.31 -5.68
CA ALA A 83 5.89 -0.56 -5.99
C ALA A 83 5.58 0.88 -6.43
N ASP A 84 4.60 1.08 -7.32
CA ASP A 84 4.19 2.44 -7.75
C ASP A 84 3.65 3.28 -6.58
N MET A 85 2.98 2.63 -5.61
CA MET A 85 2.50 3.26 -4.38
C MET A 85 3.64 3.68 -3.45
N VAL A 86 4.63 2.81 -3.20
CA VAL A 86 5.57 2.96 -2.07
C VAL A 86 6.98 3.40 -2.49
N ALA A 87 7.45 3.06 -3.69
CA ALA A 87 8.85 3.21 -4.08
C ALA A 87 9.18 4.55 -4.75
N ARG A 88 8.62 5.65 -4.24
CA ARG A 88 9.04 7.01 -4.63
C ARG A 88 10.01 7.61 -3.64
#